data_AF-A0A924JAT6-F1
#
_entry.id   AF-A0A924JAT6-F1
#
_cell.length_a   1.000
_cell.length_b   1.000
_cell.length_c   1.000
_cell.angle_alpha   90.00
_cell.angle_beta   90.00
_cell.angle_gamma   90.00
#
_symmetry.space_group_name_H-M   'P 1'
#
loop_
_entity.id
_entity.type
_entity.pdbx_description
1 polymer ?
#
loop_
_entity_poly.entity_id
_entity_poly.type
_entity_poly.pdbx_seq_one_letter_code
_entity_poly.pdbx_strand_id
1 'polypeptide(L)'
;MIAWQLITWLWWAGGLSRQPLPISQVSQLNQARQDAGVAYRAGQYQRALSLYTYVSEVSNAPDPVVQLNLGHTYFQLRQYSKATQQYTRLQQADLPLLRTVAATQLGVIACIRRDSSTALVLFRQALLIDFTNEPARRNFELVKRYYTPKPAKARQMATQQAATLPAPAAGRVERSTRQDDLLRRFRQLNMTEEQALQLLNAMQHDDMPYALTRSAQRSSTKQKNEKQNENSW
;
A
#
# COMPACT_ATOMS: atom_id res chain seq x y z
N MET A 1 -11.39 -61.95 35.77
CA MET A 1 -11.87 -60.72 35.12
C MET A 1 -10.68 -60.03 34.47
N ILE A 2 -10.57 -60.14 33.15
CA ILE A 2 -9.60 -59.40 32.32
C ILE A 2 -10.40 -58.90 31.12
N ALA A 3 -10.33 -57.60 30.83
CA ALA A 3 -10.36 -57.08 29.46
C ALA A 3 -9.87 -55.63 29.45
N TRP A 4 -8.77 -55.42 28.71
CA TRP A 4 -8.18 -54.15 28.33
C TRP A 4 -9.12 -53.30 27.47
N GLN A 5 -9.07 -51.96 27.56
CA GLN A 5 -9.03 -51.03 26.41
C GLN A 5 -8.44 -49.65 26.79
N LEU A 6 -7.32 -49.30 26.15
CA LEU A 6 -6.77 -47.96 25.96
C LEU A 6 -7.35 -47.36 24.66
N ILE A 7 -7.43 -46.02 24.57
CA ILE A 7 -6.96 -45.14 23.44
C ILE A 7 -7.85 -43.86 23.29
N THR A 8 -7.25 -42.76 23.74
CA THR A 8 -7.18 -41.35 23.24
C THR A 8 -8.39 -40.63 22.61
N TRP A 9 -8.57 -39.35 23.01
CA TRP A 9 -8.43 -38.19 22.10
C TRP A 9 -7.81 -36.99 22.83
N LEU A 10 -6.55 -36.72 22.48
CA LEU A 10 -5.84 -35.47 22.74
C LEU A 10 -6.41 -34.45 21.73
N TRP A 11 -7.38 -33.61 22.12
CA TRP A 11 -7.89 -32.54 21.26
C TRP A 11 -7.29 -31.20 21.63
N TRP A 12 -6.27 -30.84 20.85
CA TRP A 12 -5.91 -29.48 20.41
C TRP A 12 -5.54 -28.42 21.46
N ALA A 13 -4.27 -28.48 21.86
CA ALA A 13 -3.50 -27.29 22.20
C ALA A 13 -3.54 -26.28 21.02
N GLY A 14 -4.08 -25.09 21.26
CA GLY A 14 -4.19 -24.04 20.24
C GLY A 14 -4.90 -22.75 20.67
N GLY A 15 -5.53 -22.73 21.84
CA GLY A 15 -5.96 -21.49 22.47
C GLY A 15 -4.83 -20.89 23.30
N LEU A 16 -3.94 -20.09 22.69
CA LEU A 16 -3.23 -19.08 23.48
C LEU A 16 -4.32 -18.23 24.13
N SER A 17 -4.55 -18.46 25.41
CA SER A 17 -5.44 -17.67 26.23
C SER A 17 -4.98 -16.22 26.15
N ARG A 18 -5.73 -15.41 25.38
CA ARG A 18 -5.61 -13.95 25.38
C ARG A 18 -6.06 -13.45 26.76
N GLN A 19 -5.22 -13.60 27.77
CA GLN A 19 -5.48 -13.01 29.07
C GLN A 19 -5.42 -11.49 28.92
N PRO A 20 -6.46 -10.74 29.34
CA PRO A 20 -6.41 -9.28 29.33
C PRO A 20 -5.30 -8.83 30.30
N LEU A 21 -4.45 -7.91 29.82
CA LEU A 21 -3.32 -7.41 30.60
C LEU A 21 -3.81 -6.70 31.88
N PRO A 22 -3.15 -6.86 33.04
CA PRO A 22 -3.47 -6.08 34.24
C PRO A 22 -3.40 -4.57 33.95
N ILE A 23 -4.28 -3.80 34.59
CA ILE A 23 -4.45 -2.35 34.36
C ILE A 23 -3.11 -1.60 34.48
N SER A 24 -2.22 -2.04 35.39
CA SER A 24 -0.87 -1.47 35.55
C SER A 24 0.03 -1.67 34.33
N GLN A 25 -0.05 -2.82 33.67
CA GLN A 25 0.76 -3.14 32.49
C GLN A 25 0.32 -2.35 31.26
N VAL A 26 -1.00 -2.13 31.10
CA VAL A 26 -1.51 -1.24 30.04
C VAL A 26 -0.97 0.18 30.20
N SER A 27 -0.96 0.70 31.43
CA SER A 27 -0.37 2.01 31.75
C SER A 27 1.13 2.06 31.41
N GLN A 28 1.90 1.04 31.81
CA GLN A 28 3.32 0.94 31.49
C GLN A 28 3.60 0.90 29.98
N LEU A 29 2.80 0.16 29.22
CA LEU A 29 2.94 0.11 27.76
C LEU A 29 2.62 1.45 27.11
N ASN A 30 1.59 2.16 27.61
CA ASN A 30 1.28 3.51 27.14
C ASN A 30 2.40 4.50 27.44
N GLN A 31 2.99 4.42 28.64
CA GLN A 31 4.15 5.24 28.98
C GLN A 31 5.33 4.92 28.07
N ALA A 32 5.65 3.65 27.85
CA ALA A 32 6.73 3.22 26.98
C ALA A 32 6.52 3.71 25.52
N ARG A 33 5.28 3.71 25.01
CA ARG A 33 4.96 4.29 23.69
C ARG A 33 5.27 5.79 23.62
N GLN A 34 4.90 6.54 24.67
CA GLN A 34 5.14 7.98 24.74
C GLN A 34 6.64 8.28 24.82
N ASP A 35 7.35 7.58 25.72
CA ASP A 35 8.79 7.71 25.92
C ASP A 35 9.56 7.34 24.65
N ALA A 36 9.12 6.30 23.92
CA ALA A 36 9.70 5.93 22.63
C ALA A 36 9.57 7.05 21.60
N GLY A 37 8.39 7.70 21.54
CA GLY A 37 8.14 8.84 20.67
C GLY A 37 8.99 10.07 21.04
N VAL A 38 9.17 10.33 22.34
CA VAL A 38 10.06 11.40 22.84
C VAL A 38 11.51 11.11 22.46
N ALA A 39 11.99 9.88 22.71
CA ALA A 39 13.34 9.46 22.37
C ALA A 39 13.60 9.56 20.85
N TYR A 40 12.64 9.15 20.02
CA TYR A 40 12.74 9.26 18.57
C TYR A 40 12.86 10.72 18.12
N ARG A 41 12.01 11.62 18.64
CA ARG A 41 12.08 13.07 18.33
C ARG A 41 13.38 13.72 18.81
N ALA A 42 13.96 13.22 19.89
CA ALA A 42 15.25 13.67 20.41
C ALA A 42 16.46 13.08 19.66
N GLY A 43 16.25 12.28 18.61
CA GLY A 43 17.34 11.62 17.86
C GLY A 43 17.98 10.44 18.60
N GLN A 44 17.43 10.03 19.75
CA GLN A 44 17.91 8.91 20.55
C GLN A 44 17.37 7.58 20.00
N TYR A 45 17.71 7.25 18.76
CA TYR A 45 17.07 6.16 18.02
C TYR A 45 17.31 4.78 18.62
N GLN A 46 18.45 4.53 19.29
CA GLN A 46 18.68 3.26 20.00
C GLN A 46 17.73 3.10 21.19
N ARG A 47 17.46 4.19 21.94
CA ARG A 47 16.50 4.18 23.05
C ARG A 47 15.07 4.05 22.53
N ALA A 48 14.73 4.73 21.44
CA ALA A 48 13.43 4.56 20.79
C ALA A 48 13.23 3.11 20.33
N LEU A 49 14.30 2.48 19.80
CA LEU A 49 14.25 1.11 19.35
C LEU A 49 13.92 0.17 20.52
N SER A 50 14.64 0.26 21.63
CA SER A 50 14.41 -0.61 22.79
C SER A 50 13.00 -0.48 23.36
N LEU A 51 12.45 0.74 23.38
CA LEU A 51 11.10 0.98 23.91
C LEU A 51 10.02 0.50 22.93
N TYR A 52 10.15 0.75 21.63
CA TYR A 52 9.20 0.25 20.64
C TYR A 52 9.23 -1.28 20.50
N THR A 53 10.41 -1.93 20.60
CA THR A 53 10.48 -3.40 20.64
C THR A 53 9.79 -3.95 21.87
N TYR A 54 10.05 -3.37 23.06
CA TYR A 54 9.37 -3.76 24.29
C TYR A 54 7.84 -3.68 24.15
N VAL A 55 7.32 -2.56 23.64
CA VAL A 55 5.86 -2.42 23.41
C VAL A 55 5.35 -3.46 22.42
N SER A 56 6.09 -3.74 21.33
CA SER A 56 5.69 -4.70 20.31
C SER A 56 5.71 -6.15 20.81
N GLU A 57 6.61 -6.51 21.73
CA GLU A 57 6.78 -7.87 22.24
C GLU A 57 5.78 -8.21 23.34
N VAL A 58 5.45 -7.22 24.18
CA VAL A 58 4.56 -7.42 25.33
C VAL A 58 3.09 -7.22 24.97
N SER A 59 2.79 -6.50 23.89
CA SER A 59 1.40 -6.28 23.46
C SER A 59 0.77 -7.56 22.90
N ASN A 60 -0.40 -7.93 23.43
CA ASN A 60 -1.19 -9.08 22.93
C ASN A 60 -1.75 -8.87 21.52
N ALA A 61 -1.79 -7.62 21.04
CA ALA A 61 -2.25 -7.26 19.71
C ALA A 61 -1.20 -6.39 19.00
N PRO A 62 -0.89 -6.68 17.73
CA PRO A 62 0.00 -5.83 16.95
C PRO A 62 -0.64 -4.46 16.74
N ASP A 63 0.06 -3.41 17.18
CA ASP A 63 -0.36 -2.02 17.00
C ASP A 63 0.31 -1.47 15.73
N PRO A 64 -0.46 -1.18 14.66
CA PRO A 64 0.10 -0.70 13.40
C PRO A 64 0.86 0.63 13.51
N VAL A 65 0.53 1.47 14.49
CA VAL A 65 1.22 2.74 14.72
C VAL A 65 2.58 2.51 15.37
N VAL A 66 2.65 1.61 16.37
CA VAL A 66 3.92 1.17 16.96
C VAL A 66 4.79 0.52 15.89
N GLN A 67 4.21 -0.32 15.04
CA GLN A 67 4.94 -0.97 13.95
C GLN A 67 5.50 0.05 12.95
N LEU A 68 4.73 1.08 12.58
CA LEU A 68 5.21 2.16 11.72
C LEU A 68 6.41 2.89 12.35
N ASN A 69 6.30 3.23 13.63
CA ASN A 69 7.36 3.94 14.34
C ASN A 69 8.61 3.08 14.55
N LEU A 70 8.45 1.76 14.75
CA LEU A 70 9.56 0.82 14.76
C LEU A 70 10.26 0.80 13.39
N GLY A 71 9.49 0.80 12.29
CA GLY A 71 10.01 0.94 10.92
C GLY A 71 10.82 2.23 10.73
N HIS A 72 10.29 3.37 11.20
CA HIS A 72 10.99 4.66 11.17
C HIS A 72 12.29 4.62 11.98
N THR A 73 12.24 4.03 13.17
CA THR A 73 13.41 3.90 14.05
C THR A 73 14.51 3.06 13.41
N TYR A 74 14.16 1.90 12.83
CA TYR A 74 15.11 1.09 12.07
C TYR A 74 15.69 1.83 10.86
N PHE A 75 14.87 2.62 10.17
CA PHE A 75 15.32 3.43 9.02
C PHE A 75 16.37 4.46 9.44
N GLN A 76 16.15 5.19 10.54
CA GLN A 76 17.09 6.17 11.07
C GLN A 76 18.43 5.52 11.49
N LEU A 77 18.34 4.30 12.04
CA LEU A 77 19.50 3.47 12.38
C LEU A 77 20.15 2.79 11.16
N ARG A 78 19.70 3.09 9.93
CA ARG A 78 20.15 2.50 8.67
C ARG A 78 20.00 0.97 8.60
N GLN A 79 19.17 0.39 9.48
CA GLN A 79 18.81 -1.03 9.48
C GLN A 79 17.69 -1.29 8.46
N TYR A 80 17.97 -1.02 7.19
CA TYR A 80 16.95 -0.99 6.14
C TYR A 80 16.24 -2.32 5.91
N SER A 81 16.88 -3.46 6.15
CA SER A 81 16.24 -4.78 6.08
C SER A 81 15.10 -4.93 7.09
N LYS A 82 15.36 -4.58 8.35
CA LYS A 82 14.35 -4.60 9.41
C LYS A 82 13.28 -3.53 9.18
N ALA A 83 13.66 -2.34 8.70
CA ALA A 83 12.69 -1.30 8.33
C ALA A 83 11.74 -1.80 7.23
N THR A 84 12.26 -2.44 6.17
CA THR A 84 11.43 -3.07 5.13
C THR A 84 10.43 -4.05 5.73
N GLN A 85 10.86 -4.95 6.62
CA GLN A 85 9.96 -5.92 7.25
C GLN A 85 8.79 -5.24 7.97
N GLN A 86 9.05 -4.16 8.72
CA GLN A 86 7.99 -3.44 9.44
C GLN A 86 7.02 -2.75 8.48
N TYR A 87 7.53 -2.06 7.45
CA TYR A 87 6.65 -1.37 6.49
C TYR A 87 5.86 -2.35 5.62
N THR A 88 6.43 -3.50 5.23
CA THR A 88 5.71 -4.49 4.40
C THR A 88 4.45 -5.00 5.09
N ARG A 89 4.48 -5.29 6.41
CA ARG A 89 3.25 -5.72 7.10
C ARG A 89 2.20 -4.62 7.21
N LEU A 90 2.57 -3.34 7.05
CA LEU A 90 1.61 -2.23 7.00
C LEU A 90 0.92 -2.07 5.66
N GLN A 91 1.34 -2.76 4.60
CA GLN A 91 0.62 -2.72 3.31
C GLN A 91 -0.77 -3.35 3.40
N GLN A 92 -1.02 -4.17 4.42
CA GLN A 92 -2.31 -4.80 4.72
C GLN A 92 -3.09 -4.10 5.85
N ALA A 93 -2.58 -2.98 6.39
CA ALA A 93 -3.27 -2.26 7.47
C ALA A 93 -4.60 -1.67 6.97
N ASP A 94 -5.63 -1.66 7.80
CA ASP A 94 -6.96 -1.12 7.45
C ASP A 94 -6.90 0.39 7.16
N LEU A 95 -6.04 1.12 7.89
CA LEU A 95 -5.93 2.56 7.78
C LEU A 95 -5.14 2.97 6.52
N PRO A 96 -5.76 3.70 5.55
CA PRO A 96 -5.10 4.11 4.31
C PRO A 96 -3.82 4.91 4.54
N LEU A 97 -3.82 5.80 5.54
CA LEU A 97 -2.67 6.62 5.88
C LEU A 97 -1.42 5.77 6.17
N LEU A 98 -1.55 4.67 6.91
CA LEU A 98 -0.42 3.80 7.23
C LEU A 98 0.11 3.09 6.00
N ARG A 99 -0.79 2.62 5.11
CA ARG A 99 -0.41 2.02 3.83
C ARG A 99 0.35 3.01 2.96
N THR A 100 -0.13 4.25 2.87
CA THR A 100 0.54 5.33 2.11
C THR A 100 1.94 5.60 2.66
N VAL A 101 2.08 5.83 3.97
CA VAL A 101 3.40 6.10 4.57
C VAL A 101 4.35 4.92 4.38
N ALA A 102 3.86 3.68 4.58
CA ALA A 102 4.66 2.48 4.39
C ALA A 102 5.13 2.32 2.93
N ALA A 103 4.24 2.51 1.96
CA ALA A 103 4.59 2.46 0.54
C ALA A 103 5.62 3.53 0.17
N THR A 104 5.46 4.76 0.66
CA THR A 104 6.44 5.84 0.46
C THR A 104 7.81 5.47 1.04
N GLN A 105 7.87 4.95 2.27
CA GLN A 105 9.14 4.60 2.91
C GLN A 105 9.82 3.38 2.26
N LEU A 106 9.03 2.39 1.83
CA LEU A 106 9.55 1.27 1.02
C LEU A 106 10.15 1.79 -0.30
N GLY A 107 9.50 2.76 -0.95
CA GLY A 107 10.02 3.39 -2.16
C GLY A 107 11.36 4.10 -1.92
N VAL A 108 11.49 4.82 -0.81
CA VAL A 108 12.76 5.46 -0.40
C VAL A 108 13.86 4.41 -0.16
N ILE A 109 13.54 3.30 0.51
CA ILE A 109 14.50 2.19 0.71
C ILE A 109 14.91 1.58 -0.63
N ALA A 110 13.99 1.43 -1.59
CA ALA A 110 14.31 0.95 -2.92
C ALA A 110 15.26 1.90 -3.67
N CYS A 111 15.07 3.22 -3.54
CA CYS A 111 16.02 4.21 -4.06
C CYS A 111 17.42 4.05 -3.45
N ILE A 112 17.51 3.86 -2.13
CA ILE A 112 18.80 3.62 -1.43
C ILE A 112 19.50 2.37 -1.99
N ARG A 113 18.73 1.33 -2.34
CA ARG A 113 19.22 0.11 -2.97
C ARG A 113 19.47 0.22 -4.47
N ARG A 114 19.28 1.40 -5.07
CA ARG A 114 19.37 1.65 -6.52
C ARG A 114 18.38 0.84 -7.35
N ASP A 115 17.27 0.42 -6.74
CA ASP A 115 16.16 -0.25 -7.42
C ASP A 115 15.07 0.75 -7.79
N SER A 116 15.34 1.53 -8.84
CA SER A 116 14.43 2.56 -9.34
C SER A 116 13.11 1.99 -9.87
N SER A 117 13.12 0.77 -10.40
CA SER A 117 11.90 0.08 -10.85
C SER A 117 10.92 -0.14 -9.71
N THR A 118 11.39 -0.73 -8.62
CA THR A 118 10.56 -0.99 -7.43
C THR A 118 10.17 0.32 -6.74
N ALA A 119 11.06 1.31 -6.69
CA ALA A 119 10.76 2.63 -6.15
C ALA A 119 9.58 3.31 -6.87
N LEU A 120 9.56 3.30 -8.21
CA LEU A 120 8.46 3.87 -9.00
C LEU A 120 7.13 3.17 -8.73
N VAL A 121 7.13 1.85 -8.63
CA VAL A 121 5.91 1.08 -8.30
C VAL A 121 5.36 1.46 -6.93
N LEU A 122 6.24 1.57 -5.93
CA LEU A 122 5.86 1.89 -4.55
C LEU A 122 5.38 3.33 -4.38
N PHE A 123 6.03 4.30 -5.01
CA PHE A 123 5.54 5.68 -4.98
C PHE A 123 4.21 5.83 -5.73
N ARG A 124 4.04 5.13 -6.87
CA ARG A 124 2.75 5.08 -7.56
C ARG A 124 1.66 4.47 -6.68
N GLN A 125 1.96 3.37 -5.97
CA GLN A 125 1.04 2.77 -5.01
C GLN A 125 0.60 3.77 -3.93
N ALA A 126 1.54 4.53 -3.36
CA ALA A 126 1.23 5.56 -2.37
C ALA A 126 0.30 6.63 -2.95
N LEU A 127 0.55 7.11 -4.16
CA LEU A 127 -0.26 8.13 -4.84
C LEU A 127 -1.65 7.64 -5.27
N LEU A 128 -1.83 6.33 -5.50
CA LEU A 128 -3.14 5.74 -5.75
C LEU A 128 -4.01 5.69 -4.49
N ILE A 129 -3.39 5.57 -3.30
CA ILE A 129 -4.10 5.58 -2.01
C ILE A 129 -4.37 7.02 -1.57
N ASP A 130 -3.37 7.90 -1.69
CA ASP A 130 -3.45 9.32 -1.34
C ASP A 130 -2.68 10.16 -2.36
N PHE A 131 -3.43 10.78 -3.28
CA PHE A 131 -2.87 11.62 -4.35
C PHE A 131 -2.27 12.94 -3.85
N THR A 132 -2.53 13.32 -2.60
CA THR A 132 -1.98 14.53 -1.95
C THR A 132 -0.67 14.27 -1.23
N ASN A 133 -0.16 13.02 -1.24
CA ASN A 133 1.10 12.66 -0.60
C ASN A 133 2.31 13.30 -1.32
N GLU A 134 2.66 14.50 -0.89
CA GLU A 134 3.75 15.29 -1.49
C GLU A 134 5.11 14.58 -1.47
N PRO A 135 5.52 13.86 -0.40
CA PRO A 135 6.76 13.09 -0.41
C PRO A 135 6.79 12.01 -1.51
N ALA A 136 5.70 11.26 -1.71
CA ALA A 136 5.61 10.25 -2.76
C ALA A 136 5.65 10.89 -4.15
N ARG A 137 4.95 12.02 -4.35
CA ARG A 137 4.94 12.77 -5.62
C ARG A 137 6.35 13.21 -6.02
N ARG A 138 7.03 13.94 -5.12
CA ARG A 138 8.39 14.45 -5.39
C ARG A 138 9.37 13.33 -5.66
N ASN A 139 9.33 12.27 -4.87
CA ASN A 139 10.22 11.13 -5.06
C ASN A 139 9.92 10.37 -6.37
N PHE A 140 8.64 10.21 -6.73
CA PHE A 140 8.24 9.60 -8.00
C PHE A 140 8.77 10.39 -9.19
N GLU A 141 8.57 11.71 -9.19
CA GLU A 141 9.05 12.61 -10.25
C GLU A 141 10.58 12.55 -10.37
N LEU A 142 11.28 12.59 -9.23
CA LEU A 142 12.73 12.49 -9.18
C LEU A 142 13.22 11.18 -9.79
N VAL A 143 12.67 10.04 -9.36
CA VAL A 143 13.09 8.73 -9.90
C VAL A 143 12.74 8.59 -11.38
N LYS A 144 11.55 9.04 -11.81
CA LYS A 144 11.11 8.96 -13.21
C LYS A 144 12.06 9.75 -14.12
N ARG A 145 12.54 10.91 -13.67
CA ARG A 145 13.46 11.75 -14.45
C ARG A 145 14.80 11.08 -14.78
N TYR A 146 15.34 10.28 -13.86
CA TYR A 146 16.67 9.67 -14.01
C TYR A 146 16.63 8.18 -14.33
N TYR A 147 15.46 7.56 -14.33
CA TYR A 147 15.31 6.15 -14.65
C TYR A 147 15.12 5.93 -16.16
N THR A 148 16.10 5.30 -16.79
CA THR A 148 15.94 4.73 -18.13
C THR A 148 15.56 3.25 -17.97
N PRO A 149 14.36 2.81 -18.43
CA PRO A 149 14.02 1.41 -18.41
C PRO A 149 15.05 0.63 -19.23
N LYS A 150 15.67 -0.41 -18.64
CA LYS A 150 16.42 -1.36 -19.47
C LYS A 150 15.42 -1.99 -20.45
N PRO A 151 15.71 -2.05 -21.76
CA PRO A 151 14.84 -2.74 -22.70
C PRO A 151 14.69 -4.18 -22.18
N ALA A 152 13.46 -4.53 -21.79
CA ALA A 152 13.18 -5.86 -21.31
C ALA A 152 13.51 -6.83 -22.45
N LYS A 153 14.53 -7.69 -22.26
CA LYS A 153 14.71 -8.85 -23.13
C LYS A 153 13.38 -9.58 -23.11
N ALA A 154 12.73 -9.62 -24.28
CA ALA A 154 11.45 -10.29 -24.48
C ALA A 154 11.52 -11.65 -23.79
N ARG A 155 10.61 -11.87 -22.84
CA ARG A 155 10.49 -13.11 -22.08
C ARG A 155 10.09 -14.21 -23.05
N GLN A 156 11.09 -14.82 -23.68
CA GLN A 156 10.98 -16.11 -24.33
C GLN A 156 10.71 -17.15 -23.24
N MET A 157 9.75 -18.04 -23.49
CA MET A 157 9.11 -19.07 -22.64
C MET A 157 7.65 -18.68 -22.31
N ALA A 158 6.60 -19.23 -22.93
CA ALA A 158 6.46 -20.57 -23.51
C ALA A 158 5.56 -20.58 -24.77
N THR A 159 6.11 -21.05 -25.88
CA THR A 159 5.38 -21.76 -26.93
C THR A 159 5.61 -23.25 -26.70
N GLN A 160 4.58 -23.97 -26.26
CA GLN A 160 4.41 -25.40 -26.53
C GLN A 160 2.95 -25.77 -26.26
N GLN A 161 2.09 -25.33 -27.17
CA GLN A 161 0.88 -26.04 -27.65
C GLN A 161 0.19 -25.14 -28.68
N ALA A 162 0.68 -25.22 -29.91
CA ALA A 162 -0.05 -24.78 -31.10
C ALA A 162 0.32 -25.74 -32.23
N ALA A 163 -0.33 -26.91 -32.26
CA ALA A 163 -0.51 -27.61 -33.51
C ALA A 163 -1.79 -27.06 -34.14
N THR A 164 -1.60 -26.44 -35.31
CA THR A 164 -2.58 -26.10 -36.35
C THR A 164 -3.74 -25.17 -35.98
N LEU A 165 -3.68 -23.93 -36.49
CA LEU A 165 -4.74 -23.19 -37.22
C LEU A 165 -4.20 -21.77 -37.59
N PRO A 166 -4.72 -21.14 -38.66
CA PRO A 166 -4.00 -20.08 -39.40
C PRO A 166 -3.98 -18.73 -38.67
N ALA A 167 -2.93 -17.96 -38.94
CA ALA A 167 -2.66 -16.66 -38.34
C ALA A 167 -3.85 -15.68 -38.47
N PRO A 168 -4.20 -14.95 -37.40
CA PRO A 168 -4.97 -13.72 -37.54
C PRO A 168 -4.10 -12.49 -37.23
N ALA A 169 -4.49 -11.39 -37.88
CA ALA A 169 -3.97 -10.05 -37.73
C ALA A 169 -4.11 -9.52 -36.27
N ALA A 170 -3.19 -9.91 -35.38
CA ALA A 170 -3.28 -9.65 -33.94
C ALA A 170 -3.00 -8.19 -33.52
N GLY A 171 -2.52 -7.33 -34.41
CA GLY A 171 -2.17 -5.94 -34.06
C GLY A 171 -3.36 -4.97 -33.99
N ARG A 172 -4.42 -5.22 -34.76
CA ARG A 172 -5.54 -4.27 -34.93
C ARG A 172 -6.73 -4.58 -34.03
N VAL A 173 -7.01 -5.87 -33.81
CA VAL A 173 -8.18 -6.33 -33.05
C VAL A 173 -7.97 -6.24 -31.53
N GLU A 174 -6.76 -6.50 -31.02
CA GLU A 174 -6.50 -6.35 -29.56
C GLU A 174 -6.57 -4.90 -29.07
N ARG A 175 -6.19 -3.94 -29.92
CA ARG A 175 -6.28 -2.52 -29.59
C ARG A 175 -7.73 -2.06 -29.59
N SER A 176 -8.55 -2.51 -30.55
CA SER A 176 -9.98 -2.20 -30.57
C SER A 176 -10.70 -2.82 -29.37
N THR A 177 -10.43 -4.10 -29.04
CA THR A 177 -11.10 -4.75 -27.90
C THR A 177 -10.78 -4.11 -26.55
N ARG A 178 -9.52 -3.71 -26.30
CA ARG A 178 -9.17 -2.95 -25.08
C ARG A 178 -9.81 -1.57 -25.04
N GLN A 179 -9.89 -0.89 -26.18
CA GLN A 179 -10.51 0.43 -26.29
C GLN A 179 -12.01 0.32 -25.99
N ASP A 180 -12.67 -0.70 -26.53
CA ASP A 180 -14.10 -0.97 -26.34
C ASP A 180 -14.42 -1.33 -24.87
N ASP A 181 -13.60 -2.15 -24.22
CA ASP A 181 -13.77 -2.53 -22.82
C ASP A 181 -13.61 -1.33 -21.87
N LEU A 182 -12.67 -0.42 -22.17
CA LEU A 182 -12.48 0.80 -21.40
C LEU A 182 -13.68 1.75 -21.59
N LEU A 183 -14.14 1.94 -22.82
CA LEU A 183 -15.33 2.75 -23.12
C LEU A 183 -16.59 2.20 -22.43
N ARG A 184 -16.74 0.87 -22.33
CA ARG A 184 -17.83 0.24 -21.58
C ARG A 184 -17.75 0.54 -20.09
N ARG A 185 -16.55 0.49 -19.49
CA ARG A 185 -16.33 0.84 -18.07
C ARG A 185 -16.62 2.32 -17.80
N PHE A 186 -16.28 3.22 -18.71
CA PHE A 186 -16.56 4.65 -18.52
C PHE A 186 -18.04 5.00 -18.66
N ARG A 187 -18.79 4.29 -19.50
CA ARG A 187 -20.26 4.39 -19.52
C ARG A 187 -20.90 3.98 -18.19
N GLN A 188 -20.32 2.99 -17.50
CA GLN A 188 -20.77 2.62 -16.15
C GLN A 188 -20.48 3.69 -15.09
N LEU A 189 -19.59 4.65 -15.38
CA LEU A 189 -19.25 5.78 -14.51
C LEU A 189 -20.03 7.07 -14.85
N ASN A 190 -21.09 6.98 -15.68
CA ASN A 190 -21.90 8.13 -16.13
C ASN A 190 -21.07 9.25 -16.79
N MET A 191 -20.02 8.91 -17.54
CA MET A 191 -19.21 9.88 -18.28
C MET A 191 -19.66 10.00 -19.74
N THR A 192 -19.57 11.20 -20.31
CA THR A 192 -19.93 11.41 -21.73
C THR A 192 -18.84 10.86 -22.65
N GLU A 193 -19.23 10.47 -23.87
CA GLU A 193 -18.34 9.82 -24.85
C GLU A 193 -17.11 10.68 -25.19
N GLU A 194 -17.31 11.99 -25.37
CA GLU A 194 -16.22 12.94 -25.62
C GLU A 194 -15.23 13.03 -24.45
N GLN A 195 -15.70 12.98 -23.20
CA GLN A 195 -14.84 13.01 -22.01
C GLN A 195 -14.03 11.72 -21.88
N ALA A 196 -14.63 10.58 -22.21
CA ALA A 196 -13.94 9.29 -22.22
C ALA A 196 -12.83 9.24 -23.28
N LEU A 197 -13.08 9.82 -24.46
CA LEU A 197 -12.10 9.90 -25.55
C LEU A 197 -10.96 10.87 -25.24
N GLN A 198 -11.24 12.02 -24.62
CA GLN A 198 -10.21 12.95 -24.17
C GLN A 198 -9.30 12.32 -23.11
N LEU A 199 -9.88 11.60 -22.14
CA LEU A 199 -9.14 10.87 -21.12
C LEU A 199 -8.27 9.76 -21.74
N LEU A 200 -8.80 9.06 -22.76
CA LEU A 200 -8.06 8.02 -23.47
C LEU A 200 -6.86 8.58 -24.24
N ASN A 201 -7.02 9.72 -24.93
CA ASN A 201 -5.92 10.42 -25.61
C ASN A 201 -4.88 10.96 -24.62
N ALA A 202 -5.33 11.44 -23.46
CA ALA A 202 -4.48 11.89 -22.35
C ALA A 202 -3.77 10.74 -21.60
N MET A 203 -4.21 9.49 -21.77
CA MET A 203 -3.51 8.30 -21.27
C MET A 203 -2.46 7.78 -22.26
N GLN A 204 -2.62 8.08 -23.56
CA GLN A 204 -1.67 7.71 -24.61
C GLN A 204 -0.46 8.63 -24.68
N HIS A 205 -0.62 9.89 -24.29
CA HIS A 205 0.45 10.88 -24.18
C HIS A 205 0.63 11.18 -22.70
N ASP A 206 1.84 10.99 -22.15
CA ASP A 206 2.20 11.03 -20.72
C ASP A 206 1.88 12.34 -19.95
N ASP A 207 1.06 13.24 -20.51
CA ASP A 207 0.60 14.49 -19.94
C ASP A 207 -0.86 14.36 -19.49
N MET A 208 -1.10 13.92 -18.25
CA MET A 208 -2.42 13.99 -17.63
C MET A 208 -2.77 15.47 -17.36
N PRO A 209 -3.75 16.08 -18.06
CA PRO A 209 -4.05 17.48 -17.86
C PRO A 209 -4.76 17.65 -16.51
N TYR A 210 -4.24 18.59 -15.73
CA TYR A 210 -4.68 19.03 -14.39
C TYR A 210 -6.19 19.34 -14.26
N ALA A 211 -6.95 19.31 -15.36
CA ALA A 211 -8.38 19.57 -15.43
C ALA A 211 -9.26 18.47 -14.81
N LEU A 212 -8.83 17.20 -14.82
CA LEU A 212 -9.61 16.08 -14.29
C LEU A 212 -9.66 16.04 -12.75
N THR A 213 -8.68 16.68 -12.09
CA THR A 213 -8.66 16.79 -10.62
C THR A 213 -9.71 17.79 -10.13
N ARG A 214 -10.05 18.81 -10.93
CA ARG A 214 -11.01 19.87 -10.55
C ARG A 214 -12.47 19.45 -10.75
N SER A 215 -12.78 18.57 -11.70
CA SER A 215 -14.15 18.08 -11.92
C SER A 215 -14.61 17.12 -10.81
N ALA A 216 -13.71 16.26 -10.32
CA ALA A 216 -13.98 15.38 -9.18
C ALA A 216 -14.17 16.14 -7.85
N GLN A 217 -13.51 17.30 -7.70
CA GLN A 217 -13.74 18.17 -6.53
C GLN A 217 -15.09 18.87 -6.60
N ARG A 218 -15.52 19.36 -7.77
CA ARG A 218 -16.79 20.06 -7.95
C ARG A 218 -18.02 19.18 -7.68
N SER A 219 -17.98 17.89 -8.06
CA SER A 219 -19.07 16.95 -7.78
C SER A 219 -19.24 16.66 -6.28
N SER A 220 -18.14 16.60 -5.52
CA SER A 220 -18.19 16.42 -4.05
C SER A 220 -18.80 17.62 -3.31
N THR A 221 -18.50 18.85 -3.75
CA THR A 221 -19.08 20.07 -3.17
C THR A 221 -20.57 20.23 -3.49
N LYS A 222 -21.03 19.76 -4.66
CA LYS A 222 -22.45 19.82 -5.04
C LYS A 222 -23.31 18.87 -4.20
N GLN A 223 -22.83 17.64 -3.98
CA GLN A 223 -23.50 16.66 -3.10
C GLN A 223 -23.49 17.07 -1.62
N LYS A 224 -22.47 17.81 -1.15
CA LYS A 224 -22.40 18.28 0.24
C LYS A 224 -23.36 19.44 0.51
N ASN A 225 -23.52 20.36 -0.45
CA ASN A 225 -24.47 21.48 -0.33
C ASN A 225 -25.93 21.05 -0.49
N GLU A 226 -26.23 20.02 -1.30
CA GLU A 226 -27.60 19.49 -1.44
C GLU A 226 -28.07 18.79 -0.15
N LYS A 227 -27.20 18.03 0.53
CA LYS A 227 -27.55 17.37 1.81
C LYS A 227 -27.65 18.31 3.01
N GLN A 228 -26.98 19.47 2.97
CA GLN A 228 -27.08 20.47 4.05
C GLN A 228 -28.37 21.29 3.97
N ASN A 229 -28.99 21.38 2.79
CA ASN A 229 -30.24 22.10 2.59
C ASN A 229 -31.49 21.24 2.90
N GLU A 230 -31.35 19.91 2.92
CA GLU A 230 -32.42 18.97 3.31
C GLU A 230 -32.58 18.79 4.83
N ASN A 231 -31.59 19.20 5.64
CA ASN A 231 -31.60 19.06 7.11
C ASN A 231 -31.93 20.37 7.85
N SER A 232 -32.45 21.38 7.16
CA SER A 232 -32.86 22.66 7.74
C SER A 232 -34.35 22.91 7.52
N TRP A 233 -35.20 22.03 8.03
CA TRP A 233 -36.62 22.24 8.30
C TRP A 233 -37.03 21.47 9.56
#